data_AF-A0A496RZP1-F1
#
_entry.id   AF-A0A496RZP1-F1
#
_cell.length_a   1.000
_cell.length_b   1.000
_cell.length_c   1.000
_cell.angle_alpha   90.00
_cell.angle_beta   90.00
_cell.angle_gamma   90.00
#
_symmetry.space_group_name_H-M   'P 1'
#
loop_
_entity.id
_entity.type
_entity.pdbx_description
1 polymer ?
#
loop_
_entity_poly.entity_id
_entity_poly.type
_entity_poly.pdbx_seq_one_letter_code
_entity_poly.pdbx_strand_id
1 'polypeptide(L)'
;RYIDYDTEGTVFGRPEQIELDIVIKDSITLLAEIKSSISREEIYAFQKKVEFYERKKGIKVTRKAVISPFVDPRARPIAERLNIEVYTSGYDVRI
;
A
#
# COMPACT_ATOMS: atom_id res chain seq x y z
N ARG A 1 -11.27 -4.21 3.95
CA ARG A 1 -10.33 -3.44 4.81
C ARG A 1 -9.67 -4.38 5.81
N TYR A 2 -8.38 -4.21 6.08
CA TYR A 2 -7.59 -4.93 7.06
C TYR A 2 -7.05 -3.95 8.10
N ILE A 3 -7.13 -4.35 9.36
CA ILE A 3 -6.67 -3.57 10.51
C ILE A 3 -5.95 -4.56 11.43
N ASP A 4 -4.73 -4.21 11.84
CA ASP A 4 -3.93 -4.99 12.78
C ASP A 4 -2.97 -4.06 13.53
N TYR A 5 -2.41 -4.52 14.64
CA TYR A 5 -1.55 -3.70 15.50
C TYR A 5 -0.09 -4.15 15.40
N ASP A 6 0.79 -3.26 14.97
CA ASP A 6 2.22 -3.51 14.83
C ASP A 6 2.93 -3.25 16.16
N THR A 7 2.87 -4.22 17.08
CA THR A 7 3.47 -4.11 18.43
C THR A 7 4.99 -3.87 18.42
N GLU A 8 5.68 -4.29 17.36
CA GLU A 8 7.14 -4.18 17.24
C GLU A 8 7.57 -2.85 16.58
N GLY A 9 6.63 -2.09 16.02
CA GLY A 9 6.91 -0.85 15.31
C GLY A 9 7.71 -1.05 14.02
N THR A 10 7.55 -2.18 13.35
CA THR A 10 8.23 -2.48 12.08
C THR A 10 7.89 -1.52 10.95
N VAL A 11 6.69 -0.93 10.95
CA VAL A 11 6.24 0.00 9.90
C VAL A 11 6.70 1.43 10.20
N PHE A 12 6.41 1.94 11.39
CA PHE A 12 6.58 3.36 11.75
C PHE A 12 7.64 3.63 12.82
N GLY A 13 8.38 2.62 13.26
CA GLY A 13 9.39 2.74 14.32
C GLY A 13 8.82 2.84 15.74
N ARG A 14 7.51 2.63 15.90
CA ARG A 14 6.80 2.58 17.20
C ARG A 14 5.55 1.72 17.09
N PRO A 15 5.02 1.19 18.21
CA PRO A 15 3.72 0.52 18.22
C PRO A 15 2.63 1.39 17.62
N GLU A 16 1.91 0.89 16.61
CA GLU A 16 0.93 1.67 15.85
C GLU A 16 -0.11 0.77 15.19
N GLN A 17 -1.33 1.30 14.99
CA GLN A 17 -2.35 0.63 14.21
C GLN A 17 -2.03 0.70 12.72
N ILE A 18 -2.05 -0.45 12.05
CA ILE A 18 -1.83 -0.57 10.61
C ILE A 18 -3.16 -0.81 9.92
N GLU A 19 -3.44 0.01 8.92
CA GLU A 19 -4.64 -0.08 8.11
C GLU A 19 -4.30 -0.19 6.63
N LEU A 20 -5.00 -1.09 5.94
CA LEU A 20 -4.88 -1.35 4.51
C LEU A 20 -6.25 -1.63 3.90
N ASP A 21 -6.48 -1.14 2.68
CA ASP A 21 -7.57 -1.64 1.86
C ASP A 21 -7.10 -2.85 1.06
N ILE A 22 -7.89 -3.92 1.10
CA ILE A 22 -7.55 -5.21 0.50
C ILE A 22 -8.70 -5.64 -0.40
N VAL A 23 -8.35 -6.03 -1.61
CA VAL A 23 -9.23 -6.73 -2.53
C VAL A 23 -8.61 -8.10 -2.83
N ILE A 24 -9.40 -9.15 -2.65
CA ILE A 24 -9.03 -10.52 -3.02
C ILE A 24 -10.08 -11.01 -4.02
N LYS A 25 -9.62 -11.37 -5.22
CA LYS A 25 -10.46 -11.95 -6.27
C LYS A 25 -9.64 -13.00 -7.01
N ASP A 26 -10.17 -14.22 -7.06
CA ASP A 26 -9.48 -15.39 -7.61
C ASP A 26 -8.07 -15.56 -6.99
N SER A 27 -7.01 -15.43 -7.79
CA SER A 27 -5.61 -15.49 -7.36
C SER A 27 -4.96 -14.12 -7.13
N ILE A 28 -5.71 -13.03 -7.32
CA ILE A 28 -5.20 -11.66 -7.17
C ILE A 28 -5.47 -11.18 -5.76
N THR A 29 -4.39 -10.91 -5.02
CA THR A 29 -4.42 -10.10 -3.80
C THR A 29 -3.89 -8.71 -4.14
N LEU A 30 -4.77 -7.71 -4.14
CA LEU A 30 -4.43 -6.31 -4.34
C LEU A 30 -4.53 -5.57 -3.01
N LEU A 31 -3.42 -4.98 -2.57
CA LEU A 31 -3.41 -3.99 -1.51
C LEU A 31 -3.43 -2.59 -2.11
N ALA A 32 -4.26 -1.71 -1.53
CA ALA A 32 -4.37 -0.33 -1.97
C ALA A 32 -4.34 0.65 -0.79
N GLU A 33 -3.84 1.86 -1.06
CA GLU A 33 -4.01 3.03 -0.18
C GLU A 33 -4.62 4.17 -1.00
N ILE A 34 -5.75 4.71 -0.53
CA ILE A 34 -6.46 5.82 -1.17
C ILE A 34 -6.24 7.08 -0.33
N LYS A 35 -5.71 8.14 -0.93
CA LYS A 35 -5.45 9.42 -0.25
C LYS A 35 -5.67 10.62 -1.16
N SER A 36 -6.00 11.77 -0.58
CA SER A 36 -6.12 13.03 -1.34
C SER A 36 -4.80 13.50 -1.94
N SER A 37 -3.67 13.16 -1.31
CA SER A 37 -2.33 13.39 -1.85
C SER A 37 -1.38 12.28 -1.46
N ILE A 38 -0.38 12.00 -2.29
CA ILE A 38 0.69 11.04 -2.00
C ILE A 38 2.06 11.71 -2.13
N SER A 39 2.78 11.74 -1.02
CA SER A 39 4.20 12.10 -0.93
C SER A 39 5.12 10.90 -1.20
N ARG A 40 6.42 11.17 -1.34
CA ARG A 40 7.44 10.13 -1.42
C ARG A 40 7.45 9.24 -0.17
N GLU A 41 7.34 9.85 0.99
CA GLU A 41 7.40 9.19 2.29
C GLU A 41 6.23 8.22 2.46
N GLU A 42 5.06 8.59 1.94
CA GLU A 42 3.87 7.74 1.95
C GLU A 42 3.99 6.51 1.06
N ILE A 43 4.69 6.57 -0.07
CA ILE A 43 5.01 5.37 -0.87
C ILE A 43 5.84 4.37 -0.05
N TYR A 44 6.86 4.84 0.65
CA TYR A 44 7.67 3.97 1.51
C TYR A 44 6.89 3.43 2.69
N ALA A 45 6.05 4.25 3.32
CA ALA A 45 5.17 3.81 4.38
C ALA A 45 4.22 2.71 3.88
N PHE A 46 3.60 2.90 2.73
CA PHE A 46 2.73 1.91 2.11
C PHE A 46 3.47 0.60 1.82
N GLN A 47 4.67 0.65 1.26
CA GLN A 47 5.50 -0.54 1.05
C GLN A 47 5.77 -1.31 2.36
N LYS A 48 6.09 -0.61 3.45
CA LYS A 48 6.30 -1.26 4.76
C LYS A 48 5.02 -1.89 5.31
N LYS A 49 3.85 -1.26 5.11
CA LYS A 49 2.56 -1.85 5.48
C LYS A 49 2.28 -3.12 4.68
N VAL A 50 2.59 -3.13 3.39
CA VAL A 50 2.47 -4.33 2.54
C VAL A 50 3.35 -5.46 3.07
N GLU A 51 4.63 -5.17 3.37
CA GLU A 51 5.54 -6.18 3.92
C GLU A 51 5.09 -6.70 5.29
N PHE A 52 4.55 -5.82 6.13
CA PHE A 52 3.93 -6.22 7.39
C PHE A 52 2.78 -7.20 7.16
N TYR A 53 1.87 -6.90 6.23
CA TYR A 53 0.77 -7.78 5.87
C TYR A 53 1.25 -9.13 5.33
N GLU A 54 2.20 -9.13 4.40
CA GLU A 54 2.80 -10.35 3.84
C GLU A 54 3.40 -11.24 4.94
N ARG A 55 4.18 -10.65 5.85
CA ARG A 55 4.78 -11.39 6.98
C ARG A 55 3.71 -11.95 7.91
N LYS A 56 2.71 -11.15 8.29
CA LYS A 56 1.64 -11.57 9.21
C LYS A 56 0.74 -12.66 8.62
N LYS A 57 0.52 -12.63 7.31
CA LYS A 57 -0.35 -13.60 6.62
C LYS A 57 0.39 -14.78 6.00
N GLY A 58 1.72 -14.72 5.89
CA GLY A 58 2.51 -15.76 5.25
C GLY A 58 2.23 -15.89 3.75
N ILE A 59 1.84 -14.79 3.09
CA ILE A 59 1.52 -14.76 1.66
C ILE A 59 2.34 -13.70 0.94
N LYS A 60 2.35 -13.76 -0.40
CA LYS A 60 2.84 -12.69 -1.26
C LYS A 60 1.68 -11.95 -1.90
N VAL A 61 1.74 -10.63 -1.83
CA VAL A 61 0.75 -9.74 -2.43
C VAL A 61 1.02 -9.65 -3.92
N THR A 62 0.00 -9.92 -4.72
CA THR A 62 0.13 -9.97 -6.18
C THR A 62 0.34 -8.58 -6.77
N ARG A 63 -0.40 -7.59 -6.26
CA ARG A 63 -0.40 -6.21 -6.77
C ARG A 63 -0.52 -5.20 -5.63
N LYS A 64 0.07 -4.04 -5.84
CA LYS A 64 0.12 -2.94 -4.87
C LYS A 64 -0.28 -1.67 -5.59
N ALA A 65 -1.19 -0.88 -5.03
CA ALA A 65 -1.66 0.34 -5.66
C ALA A 65 -1.75 1.51 -4.67
N VAL A 66 -1.48 2.71 -5.17
CA VAL A 66 -1.89 3.95 -4.52
C VAL A 66 -2.84 4.69 -5.43
N ILE A 67 -3.90 5.26 -4.86
CA ILE A 67 -4.96 5.94 -5.60
C ILE A 67 -5.07 7.35 -5.05
N SER A 68 -4.74 8.35 -5.86
CA SER A 68 -4.74 9.75 -5.43
C SER A 68 -4.85 10.74 -6.58
N PRO A 69 -5.68 11.79 -6.47
CA PRO A 69 -5.73 12.85 -7.49
C PRO A 69 -4.42 13.64 -7.56
N PHE A 70 -3.61 13.67 -6.50
CA PHE A 70 -2.35 14.41 -6.44
C PHE A 70 -1.21 13.53 -5.96
N VAL A 71 -0.20 13.32 -6.80
CA VAL A 71 0.99 12.53 -6.46
C VAL A 71 2.22 13.42 -6.68
N ASP A 72 3.06 13.54 -5.66
CA ASP A 72 4.34 14.25 -5.78
C ASP A 72 5.12 13.65 -6.96
N PRO A 73 5.61 14.47 -7.92
CA PRO A 73 6.41 13.98 -9.04
C PRO A 73 7.59 13.09 -8.63
N ARG A 74 8.17 13.32 -7.45
CA ARG A 74 9.27 12.52 -6.89
C ARG A 74 8.84 11.17 -6.32
N ALA A 75 7.54 10.97 -6.07
CA ALA A 75 6.99 9.71 -5.59
C ALA A 75 6.84 8.67 -6.70
N ARG A 76 6.54 9.10 -7.94
CA ARG A 76 6.31 8.20 -9.10
C ARG A 76 7.50 7.28 -9.41
N PRO A 77 8.75 7.76 -9.52
CA PRO A 77 9.89 6.87 -9.77
C PRO A 77 10.10 5.84 -8.66
N ILE A 78 9.71 6.17 -7.43
CA ILE A 78 9.86 5.29 -6.27
C ILE A 78 8.76 4.23 -6.27
N ALA A 79 7.53 4.62 -6.59
CA ALA A 79 6.42 3.70 -6.77
C ALA A 79 6.74 2.67 -7.87
N GLU A 80 7.23 3.12 -9.04
CA GLU A 80 7.67 2.26 -10.13
C GLU A 80 8.76 1.28 -9.69
N ARG A 81 9.83 1.76 -9.05
CA ARG A 81 10.92 0.91 -8.53
C ARG A 81 10.43 -0.14 -7.53
N LEU A 82 9.39 0.17 -6.77
CA LEU A 82 8.79 -0.73 -5.80
C LEU A 82 7.66 -1.58 -6.38
N ASN A 83 7.37 -1.52 -7.68
CA ASN A 83 6.22 -2.16 -8.31
C ASN A 83 4.89 -1.80 -7.61
N ILE A 84 4.70 -0.51 -7.35
CA ILE A 84 3.46 0.07 -6.84
C ILE A 84 2.80 0.86 -7.97
N GLU A 85 1.61 0.43 -8.33
CA GLU A 85 0.78 1.06 -9.36
C GLU A 85 0.21 2.38 -8.83
N VAL A 86 0.20 3.42 -9.67
CA VAL A 86 -0.30 4.75 -9.29
C VAL A 86 -1.51 5.09 -10.14
N TYR A 87 -2.65 5.31 -9.49
CA TYR A 87 -3.91 5.67 -10.13
C TYR A 87 -4.39 7.04 -9.63
N THR A 88 -5.09 7.78 -10.48
CA THR A 88 -5.75 9.04 -10.09
C THR A 88 -7.19 8.83 -9.63
N SER A 89 -7.78 7.68 -9.94
CA SER A 89 -9.15 7.31 -9.62
C SER A 89 -9.25 5.83 -9.28
N GLY A 90 -10.14 5.49 -8.34
CA GLY A 90 -10.43 4.09 -8.00
C GLY A 90 -11.10 3.32 -9.13
N TYR A 91 -11.74 4.01 -10.08
CA TYR A 91 -12.38 3.38 -11.25
C TYR A 91 -11.38 2.83 -12.27
N ASP A 92 -10.13 3.29 -12.25
CA ASP A 92 -9.09 2.83 -13.18
C ASP A 92 -8.43 1.52 -12.71
N VAL A 93 -8.71 1.10 -11.48
CA VAL A 93 -8.15 -0.09 -10.87
C VAL A 93 -8.87 -1.33 -11.40
N ARG A 94 -8.15 -2.15 -12.16
CA ARG A 94 -8.65 -3.44 -12.66
C ARG A 94 -8.49 -4.52 -11.59
N ILE A 95 -9.50 -5.37 -11.40
CA ILE A 95 -9.52 -6.49 -10.43
C ILE A 95 -9.97 -7.78 -11.12
#